data_AF-A0A804UCY2-F1
#
_entry.id   AF-A0A804UCY2-F1
#
_cell.length_a   1.000
_cell.length_b   1.000
_cell.length_c   1.000
_cell.angle_alpha   90.00
_cell.angle_beta   90.00
_cell.angle_gamma   90.00
#
_symmetry.space_group_name_H-M   'P 1'
#
loop_
_entity.id
_entity.type
_entity.pdbx_description
1 polymer ?
#
loop_
_entity_poly.entity_id
_entity_poly.type
_entity_poly.pdbx_seq_one_letter_code
_entity_poly.pdbx_strand_id
1 'polypeptide(L)'
;MVILIPAGDKAVQTDQAAHMVYLHAGDNPFDTVTAAVKAVEKHLQTFHHRDKKKLPSFLDWFGWCTWDAFYTDVTADGVKHGLQSLSKGGAPPRFLIIDDGWQQIASENKPDPNVAVQEGAQFASRLTGIKENTKFQTKPDGDGDGEQAPGGLKRLVAETKDAHGVKQVYVWHAMAGYWGGVTPTAGTAMERYEPALAYPVQSPGVTGNQPDIVMDSLSVLGLGLVHPRRVRDFYGELHAYLASCGVDGVKVDVQNIIETLGAGHGGRVAITRAYHRALEASVARSFPDNGCISCMCHNSDMLYSARQTAVVRASDDFYPRDPASHTVHVASVAYNTVFLGEFMQPDWDMFHSLHPAAEYHGAARAIGGCPIYVSDKPGNHNFELLRKLVLPDGTVLRAQLPGRPTRDCLFSDPARDGASLLKIWNLNKCGGVVGVFNCQGAGWCRVTKRTRVHDASPGTLTGTVRADDVDAIARVAGDGGGWDGETVVYAHRTRELVRLPRGVALPVTLGPLQYEVFHVCPLRAVVPGFSFAPVGLLDMFNAGGAVEECDVISNVGGKAMALRVRGCGRFGAYCSREPARCLLDSAEVEFSYDADTGLVSVDLPVPEQELYRWTLEIMV
;
A
#
# COMPACT_ATOMS: atom_id res chain seq x y z
N MET A 1 33.20 12.24 18.97
CA MET A 1 31.97 11.45 18.74
C MET A 1 32.35 9.98 18.77
N VAL A 2 31.85 9.21 19.72
CA VAL A 2 32.03 7.75 19.75
C VAL A 2 30.76 7.15 19.15
N ILE A 3 30.88 6.43 18.04
CA ILE A 3 29.77 5.73 17.41
C ILE A 3 29.78 4.30 17.95
N LEU A 4 28.76 3.91 18.72
CA LEU A 4 28.57 2.55 19.19
C LEU A 4 27.50 1.88 18.33
N ILE A 5 27.86 0.80 17.64
CA ILE A 5 26.94 0.00 16.83
C ILE A 5 26.78 -1.35 17.53
N PRO A 6 25.70 -1.57 18.29
CA PRO A 6 25.47 -2.85 18.95
C PRO A 6 25.19 -3.91 17.88
N ALA A 7 26.00 -4.97 17.87
CA ALA A 7 25.79 -6.14 17.02
C ALA A 7 24.59 -6.98 17.47
N GLY A 8 24.12 -6.82 18.71
CA GLY A 8 23.08 -7.66 19.30
C GLY A 8 23.58 -9.06 19.71
N ASP A 9 24.90 -9.30 19.63
CA ASP A 9 25.54 -10.55 20.01
C ASP A 9 26.88 -10.25 20.67
N LYS A 10 27.08 -10.74 21.90
CA LYS A 10 28.32 -10.52 22.68
C LYS A 10 29.53 -11.22 22.06
N ALA A 11 29.30 -12.26 21.26
CA ALA A 11 30.35 -12.99 20.56
C ALA A 11 30.85 -12.23 19.31
N VAL A 12 30.10 -11.25 18.82
CA VAL A 12 30.48 -10.43 17.67
C VAL A 12 31.22 -9.20 18.16
N GLN A 13 32.54 -9.21 18.04
CA GLN A 13 33.42 -8.10 18.41
C GLN A 13 34.22 -7.67 17.18
N THR A 14 34.32 -6.35 16.98
CA THR A 14 35.17 -5.75 15.94
C THR A 14 35.75 -4.46 16.48
N ASP A 15 37.01 -4.20 16.13
CA ASP A 15 37.70 -2.92 16.35
C ASP A 15 37.67 -2.03 15.09
N GLN A 16 37.12 -2.54 13.98
CA GLN A 16 36.98 -1.86 12.70
C GLN A 16 35.51 -1.74 12.30
N ALA A 17 35.12 -0.53 11.86
CA ALA A 17 33.83 -0.27 11.24
C ALA A 17 34.06 0.40 9.87
N ALA A 18 34.02 -0.39 8.80
CA ALA A 18 34.05 0.14 7.45
C ALA A 18 32.66 0.67 7.08
N HIS A 19 32.58 1.93 6.62
CA HIS A 19 31.37 2.54 6.06
C HIS A 19 30.23 2.84 7.06
N MET A 20 30.53 3.64 8.09
CA MET A 20 29.56 4.00 9.14
C MET A 20 28.49 5.01 8.72
N VAL A 21 28.84 5.92 7.80
CA VAL A 21 27.99 7.04 7.40
C VAL A 21 28.13 7.23 5.90
N TYR A 22 26.99 7.38 5.22
CA TYR A 22 26.92 7.80 3.83
C TYR A 22 26.27 9.19 3.75
N LEU A 23 26.86 10.09 2.99
CA LEU A 23 26.37 11.45 2.78
C LEU A 23 26.24 11.71 1.28
N HIS A 24 25.12 12.32 0.90
CA HIS A 24 24.85 12.75 -0.48
C HIS A 24 24.17 14.11 -0.43
N ALA A 25 24.39 14.94 -1.46
CA ALA A 25 23.83 16.28 -1.55
C ALA A 25 23.38 16.56 -2.97
N GLY A 26 22.30 17.32 -3.11
CA GLY A 26 21.73 17.73 -4.39
C GLY A 26 20.59 18.74 -4.18
N ASP A 27 20.12 19.35 -5.27
CA ASP A 27 19.18 20.48 -5.24
C ASP A 27 17.70 20.05 -5.25
N ASN A 28 17.41 18.87 -5.80
CA ASN A 28 16.11 18.23 -5.72
C ASN A 28 16.12 17.18 -4.59
N PRO A 29 15.29 17.32 -3.54
CA PRO A 29 15.32 16.39 -2.41
C PRO A 29 14.94 14.96 -2.80
N PHE A 30 14.03 14.76 -3.74
CA PHE A 30 13.60 13.42 -4.17
C PHE A 30 14.69 12.74 -4.99
N ASP A 31 15.26 13.44 -5.97
CA ASP A 31 16.38 12.89 -6.76
C ASP A 31 17.61 12.61 -5.87
N THR A 32 17.86 13.47 -4.88
CA THR A 32 18.98 13.31 -3.92
C THR A 32 18.83 12.02 -3.12
N VAL A 33 17.63 11.74 -2.59
CA VAL A 33 17.37 10.52 -1.82
C VAL A 33 17.48 9.28 -2.72
N THR A 34 16.95 9.33 -3.94
CA THR A 34 17.10 8.24 -4.92
C THR A 34 18.56 7.98 -5.29
N ALA A 35 19.33 9.02 -5.61
CA ALA A 35 20.75 8.90 -5.95
C ALA A 35 21.56 8.36 -4.77
N ALA A 36 21.24 8.78 -3.54
CA ALA A 36 21.87 8.28 -2.33
C ALA A 36 21.64 6.78 -2.15
N VAL A 37 20.38 6.32 -2.22
CA VAL A 37 20.06 4.89 -2.03
C VAL A 37 20.66 4.02 -3.13
N LYS A 38 20.67 4.48 -4.39
CA LYS A 38 21.33 3.76 -5.50
C LYS A 38 22.85 3.66 -5.34
N ALA A 39 23.49 4.68 -4.78
CA ALA A 39 24.91 4.62 -4.47
C ALA A 39 25.21 3.64 -3.32
N VAL A 40 24.38 3.64 -2.27
CA VAL A 40 24.47 2.67 -1.16
C VAL A 40 24.21 1.25 -1.65
N GLU A 41 23.25 1.05 -2.57
CA GLU A 41 22.98 -0.23 -3.22
C GLU A 41 24.22 -0.75 -3.96
N LYS A 42 24.85 0.11 -4.78
CA LYS A 42 26.09 -0.24 -5.51
C LYS A 42 27.23 -0.63 -4.58
N HIS A 43 27.33 0.04 -3.43
CA HIS A 43 28.39 -0.20 -2.45
C HIS A 43 28.17 -1.46 -1.60
N LEU A 44 26.96 -1.62 -1.05
CA LEU A 44 26.65 -2.73 -0.13
C LEU A 44 26.33 -4.03 -0.87
N GLN A 45 25.68 -3.96 -2.04
CA GLN A 45 25.25 -5.12 -2.84
C GLN A 45 24.38 -6.14 -2.06
N THR A 46 23.76 -5.71 -0.96
CA THR A 46 22.95 -6.58 -0.09
C THR A 46 21.44 -6.47 -0.34
N PHE A 47 20.99 -5.39 -0.97
CA PHE A 47 19.60 -5.12 -1.34
C PHE A 47 19.54 -4.62 -2.78
N HIS A 48 18.33 -4.47 -3.31
CA HIS A 48 18.10 -3.75 -4.56
C HIS A 48 17.22 -2.53 -4.34
N HIS A 49 17.47 -1.48 -5.11
CA HIS A 49 16.56 -0.33 -5.19
C HIS A 49 15.22 -0.75 -5.83
N ARG A 50 14.11 -0.06 -5.47
CA ARG A 50 12.73 -0.40 -5.90
C ARG A 50 12.60 -0.66 -7.41
N ASP A 51 13.26 0.14 -8.23
CA ASP A 51 13.17 0.07 -9.70
C ASP A 51 13.72 -1.22 -10.32
N LYS A 52 14.52 -2.00 -9.58
CA LYS A 52 15.02 -3.32 -10.02
C LYS A 52 14.15 -4.48 -9.55
N LYS A 53 13.08 -4.21 -8.81
CA LYS A 53 12.20 -5.22 -8.25
C LYS A 53 10.95 -5.39 -9.11
N LYS A 54 10.51 -6.62 -9.29
CA LYS A 54 9.23 -6.91 -9.95
C LYS A 54 8.09 -6.47 -9.04
N LEU A 55 7.34 -5.45 -9.46
CA LEU A 55 6.10 -5.08 -8.78
C LEU A 55 5.04 -6.17 -9.02
N PRO A 56 4.37 -6.65 -7.96
CA PRO A 56 3.30 -7.64 -8.09
C PRO A 56 2.02 -6.98 -8.61
N SER A 57 1.24 -7.72 -9.40
CA SER A 57 0.06 -7.17 -10.09
C SER A 57 -1.15 -6.93 -9.19
N PHE A 58 -1.18 -7.42 -7.93
CA PHE A 58 -2.25 -7.07 -6.97
C PHE A 58 -2.37 -5.56 -6.72
N LEU A 59 -1.30 -4.79 -6.95
CA LEU A 59 -1.30 -3.34 -6.77
C LEU A 59 -2.38 -2.64 -7.61
N ASP A 60 -2.77 -3.22 -8.74
CA ASP A 60 -3.76 -2.64 -9.66
C ASP A 60 -5.19 -3.19 -9.46
N TRP A 61 -5.36 -4.08 -8.48
CA TRP A 61 -6.62 -4.71 -8.12
C TRP A 61 -7.15 -4.16 -6.80
N PHE A 62 -8.43 -3.81 -6.76
CA PHE A 62 -9.10 -3.50 -5.51
C PHE A 62 -9.12 -4.75 -4.61
N GLY A 63 -8.74 -4.58 -3.35
CA GLY A 63 -8.62 -5.68 -2.42
C GLY A 63 -9.55 -5.64 -1.21
N TRP A 64 -9.61 -6.76 -0.51
CA TRP A 64 -10.22 -6.88 0.81
C TRP A 64 -9.32 -7.68 1.75
N CYS A 65 -9.09 -7.16 2.94
CA CYS A 65 -8.34 -7.83 4.01
C CYS A 65 -9.31 -8.23 5.12
N THR A 66 -9.18 -9.45 5.64
CA THR A 66 -10.11 -9.99 6.65
C THR A 66 -9.86 -9.50 8.08
N TRP A 67 -8.81 -8.70 8.33
CA TRP A 67 -8.37 -8.32 9.67
C TRP A 67 -9.42 -7.56 10.50
N ASP A 68 -9.82 -6.33 10.16
CA ASP A 68 -10.84 -5.63 10.96
C ASP A 68 -12.25 -6.25 10.81
N ALA A 69 -12.46 -7.02 9.76
CA ALA A 69 -13.70 -7.73 9.52
C ALA A 69 -13.95 -8.82 10.58
N PHE A 70 -12.91 -9.60 10.94
CA PHE A 70 -13.04 -10.77 11.80
C PHE A 70 -11.97 -10.92 12.87
N TYR A 71 -10.89 -10.17 12.80
CA TYR A 71 -9.63 -10.42 13.52
C TYR A 71 -9.26 -11.90 13.41
N THR A 72 -8.90 -12.53 14.53
CA THR A 72 -8.56 -13.95 14.60
C THR A 72 -9.74 -14.89 14.38
N ASP A 73 -10.99 -14.40 14.27
CA ASP A 73 -12.20 -15.22 14.12
C ASP A 73 -12.56 -15.51 12.66
N VAL A 74 -11.71 -15.16 11.69
CA VAL A 74 -11.95 -15.42 10.27
C VAL A 74 -12.26 -16.90 9.98
N THR A 75 -13.25 -17.15 9.13
CA THR A 75 -13.67 -18.50 8.67
C THR A 75 -13.83 -18.53 7.15
N ALA A 76 -13.86 -19.74 6.57
CA ALA A 76 -14.10 -19.92 5.15
C ALA A 76 -15.45 -19.30 4.68
N ASP A 77 -16.51 -19.47 5.47
CA ASP A 77 -17.83 -18.89 5.16
C ASP A 77 -17.84 -17.36 5.33
N GLY A 78 -17.14 -16.84 6.33
CA GLY A 78 -16.96 -15.39 6.52
C GLY A 78 -16.30 -14.74 5.31
N VAL A 79 -15.25 -15.37 4.77
CA VAL A 79 -14.58 -14.92 3.52
C VAL A 79 -15.56 -14.88 2.36
N LYS A 80 -16.31 -15.95 2.11
CA LYS A 80 -17.30 -16.03 1.02
C LYS A 80 -18.36 -14.94 1.12
N HIS A 81 -18.92 -14.74 2.33
CA HIS A 81 -19.92 -13.71 2.57
C HIS A 81 -19.38 -12.30 2.30
N GLY A 82 -18.15 -12.01 2.72
CA GLY A 82 -17.51 -10.71 2.44
C GLY A 82 -17.33 -10.44 0.96
N LEU A 83 -16.74 -11.39 0.21
CA LEU A 83 -16.57 -11.28 -1.25
C LEU A 83 -17.91 -11.09 -1.97
N GLN A 84 -18.94 -11.85 -1.57
CA GLN A 84 -20.28 -11.73 -2.15
C GLN A 84 -20.89 -10.35 -1.85
N SER A 85 -20.74 -9.85 -0.62
CA SER A 85 -21.33 -8.57 -0.20
C SER A 85 -20.74 -7.37 -0.96
N LEU A 86 -19.42 -7.32 -1.15
CA LEU A 86 -18.74 -6.29 -1.92
C LEU A 86 -19.09 -6.35 -3.41
N SER A 87 -19.08 -7.56 -3.98
CA SER A 87 -19.41 -7.78 -5.40
C SER A 87 -20.84 -7.36 -5.73
N LYS A 88 -21.82 -7.65 -4.86
CA LYS A 88 -23.21 -7.22 -5.02
C LYS A 88 -23.39 -5.70 -5.05
N GLY A 89 -22.49 -4.95 -4.40
CA GLY A 89 -22.51 -3.49 -4.42
C GLY A 89 -21.79 -2.83 -5.59
N GLY A 90 -21.21 -3.62 -6.50
CA GLY A 90 -20.47 -3.13 -7.67
C GLY A 90 -19.01 -2.78 -7.40
N ALA A 91 -18.44 -3.23 -6.28
CA ALA A 91 -17.02 -3.08 -5.96
C ALA A 91 -16.39 -4.47 -5.75
N PRO A 92 -16.32 -5.32 -6.78
CA PRO A 92 -15.84 -6.68 -6.62
C PRO A 92 -14.34 -6.70 -6.28
N PRO A 93 -13.94 -7.25 -5.12
CA PRO A 93 -12.53 -7.37 -4.78
C PRO A 93 -11.87 -8.42 -5.66
N ARG A 94 -10.78 -8.04 -6.32
CA ARG A 94 -9.94 -8.90 -7.16
C ARG A 94 -8.67 -9.35 -6.45
N PHE A 95 -8.41 -8.77 -5.28
CA PHE A 95 -7.36 -9.16 -4.36
C PHE A 95 -7.94 -9.50 -2.98
N LEU A 96 -7.51 -10.60 -2.37
CA LEU A 96 -7.93 -11.03 -1.05
C LEU A 96 -6.71 -11.26 -0.16
N ILE A 97 -6.75 -10.73 1.06
CA ILE A 97 -5.82 -11.11 2.13
C ILE A 97 -6.63 -11.86 3.19
N ILE A 98 -6.34 -13.16 3.35
CA ILE A 98 -6.77 -13.93 4.51
C ILE A 98 -5.75 -13.65 5.62
N ASP A 99 -6.13 -12.74 6.51
CA ASP A 99 -5.29 -12.27 7.61
C ASP A 99 -5.26 -13.27 8.78
N ASP A 100 -4.64 -12.91 9.90
CA ASP A 100 -4.44 -13.76 11.06
C ASP A 100 -5.72 -14.48 11.53
N GLY A 101 -5.57 -15.71 12.02
CA GLY A 101 -6.64 -16.58 12.48
C GLY A 101 -6.79 -17.88 11.69
N TRP A 102 -6.05 -18.09 10.60
CA TRP A 102 -6.17 -19.31 9.78
C TRP A 102 -5.17 -20.44 10.15
N GLN A 103 -4.08 -20.12 10.86
CA GLN A 103 -3.00 -21.04 11.17
C GLN A 103 -3.34 -22.00 12.34
N GLN A 104 -2.68 -23.16 12.38
CA GLN A 104 -2.71 -24.08 13.52
C GLN A 104 -1.79 -23.60 14.63
N ILE A 105 -2.37 -23.17 15.74
CA ILE A 105 -1.63 -22.60 16.87
C ILE A 105 -2.00 -23.27 18.19
N ALA A 106 -1.08 -23.22 19.15
CA ALA A 106 -1.35 -23.58 20.54
C ALA A 106 -0.73 -22.54 21.48
N SER A 107 -1.41 -22.29 22.60
CA SER A 107 -0.81 -21.63 23.75
C SER A 107 -0.35 -22.71 24.73
N GLU A 108 0.95 -22.77 25.00
CA GLU A 108 1.52 -23.67 26.02
C GLU A 108 1.33 -23.09 27.43
N ASN A 109 0.93 -21.82 27.54
CA ASN A 109 0.77 -21.11 28.80
C ASN A 109 -0.70 -21.19 29.24
N LYS A 110 -0.99 -22.10 30.17
CA LYS A 110 -2.15 -21.93 31.06
C LYS A 110 -1.94 -20.63 31.85
N PRO A 111 -2.98 -19.84 32.14
CA PRO A 111 -2.84 -18.65 32.98
C PRO A 111 -2.21 -19.05 34.32
N ASP A 112 -0.94 -18.69 34.51
CA ASP A 112 -0.23 -18.85 35.79
C ASP A 112 -0.55 -17.60 36.63
N PRO A 113 -1.27 -17.73 37.76
CA PRO A 113 -1.60 -16.60 38.62
C PRO A 113 -0.37 -15.91 39.23
N ASN A 114 0.84 -16.49 39.12
CA ASN A 114 2.10 -15.91 39.58
C ASN A 114 2.87 -15.14 38.48
N VAL A 115 2.43 -15.18 37.22
CA VAL A 115 3.03 -14.40 36.12
C VAL A 115 2.25 -13.11 35.96
N ALA A 116 2.93 -11.97 36.16
CA ALA A 116 2.32 -10.63 36.14
C ALA A 116 1.75 -10.21 34.77
N VAL A 117 2.05 -10.95 33.69
CA VAL A 117 1.64 -10.66 32.32
C VAL A 117 0.44 -11.52 31.94
N GLN A 118 -0.76 -11.06 32.30
CA GLN A 118 -2.02 -11.66 31.81
C GLN A 118 -2.46 -11.04 30.47
N GLU A 119 -2.24 -9.73 30.29
CA GLU A 119 -2.39 -9.05 28.99
C GLU A 119 -1.12 -9.26 28.16
N GLY A 120 -1.26 -9.71 26.91
CA GLY A 120 -0.13 -9.94 26.00
C GLY A 120 0.32 -11.40 25.89
N ALA A 121 -0.09 -12.28 26.81
CA ALA A 121 0.22 -13.71 26.77
C ALA A 121 -0.28 -14.39 25.47
N GLN A 122 -1.32 -13.86 24.83
CA GLN A 122 -1.81 -14.33 23.53
C GLN A 122 -0.74 -14.27 22.45
N PHE A 123 0.18 -13.31 22.53
CA PHE A 123 1.29 -13.17 21.58
C PHE A 123 2.34 -14.26 21.71
N ALA A 124 2.34 -15.04 22.80
CA ALA A 124 3.21 -16.20 22.96
C ALA A 124 2.65 -17.49 22.33
N SER A 125 1.47 -17.44 21.70
CA SER A 125 0.93 -18.57 20.93
C SER A 125 1.90 -18.96 19.82
N ARG A 126 2.08 -20.26 19.59
CA ARG A 126 3.08 -20.78 18.64
C ARG A 126 2.43 -21.60 17.55
N LEU A 127 3.04 -21.56 16.36
CA LEU A 127 2.68 -22.41 15.23
C LEU A 127 2.96 -23.87 15.57
N THR A 128 1.96 -24.74 15.41
CA THR A 128 2.07 -26.19 15.65
C THR A 128 2.00 -27.02 14.37
N GLY A 129 1.62 -26.40 13.26
CA GLY A 129 1.50 -27.03 11.95
C GLY A 129 1.55 -26.03 10.80
N ILE A 130 1.96 -26.49 9.62
CA ILE A 130 2.02 -25.67 8.39
C ILE A 130 0.65 -25.49 7.73
N LYS A 131 -0.27 -26.43 7.98
CA LYS A 131 -1.59 -26.46 7.37
C LYS A 131 -2.56 -25.50 8.06
N GLU A 132 -3.67 -25.25 7.38
CA GLU A 132 -4.78 -24.48 7.92
C GLU A 132 -5.42 -25.15 9.15
N ASN A 133 -6.03 -24.35 10.02
CA ASN A 133 -6.76 -24.85 11.18
C ASN A 133 -8.17 -25.34 10.84
N THR A 134 -8.87 -25.83 11.86
CA THR A 134 -10.20 -26.44 11.74
C THR A 134 -11.28 -25.49 11.21
N LYS A 135 -11.09 -24.16 11.24
CA LYS A 135 -12.06 -23.19 10.68
C LYS A 135 -12.08 -23.18 9.16
N PHE A 136 -11.04 -23.71 8.52
CA PHE A 136 -10.88 -23.80 7.07
C PHE A 136 -10.96 -25.24 6.56
N GLN A 137 -10.78 -26.23 7.44
CA GLN A 137 -10.96 -27.64 7.11
C GLN A 137 -12.45 -27.97 6.95
N THR A 138 -12.79 -28.71 5.90
CA THR A 138 -14.12 -29.32 5.77
C THR A 138 -14.33 -30.37 6.85
N LYS A 139 -15.52 -30.40 7.45
CA LYS A 139 -15.95 -31.56 8.24
C LYS A 139 -16.01 -32.77 7.31
N PRO A 140 -15.61 -33.97 7.74
CA PRO A 140 -15.84 -35.17 6.94
C PRO A 140 -17.35 -35.36 6.78
N ASP A 141 -17.84 -35.24 5.55
CA ASP A 141 -19.18 -35.72 5.21
C ASP A 141 -19.14 -37.26 5.32
N GLY A 142 -20.15 -37.85 5.98
CA GLY A 142 -20.19 -39.26 6.30
C GLY A 142 -20.07 -40.18 5.08
N ASP A 143 -19.24 -41.22 5.23
CA ASP A 143 -19.27 -42.54 4.56
C ASP A 143 -19.69 -42.59 3.08
N GLY A 144 -19.01 -41.83 2.21
CA GLY A 144 -19.11 -41.98 0.76
C GLY A 144 -17.76 -42.30 0.13
N ASP A 145 -17.60 -43.52 -0.41
CA ASP A 145 -16.41 -44.02 -1.14
C ASP A 145 -16.24 -43.34 -2.53
N GLY A 146 -16.12 -42.02 -2.57
CA GLY A 146 -15.72 -41.24 -3.75
C GLY A 146 -14.37 -40.57 -3.53
N GLU A 147 -13.60 -40.33 -4.60
CA GLU A 147 -12.37 -39.53 -4.55
C GLU A 147 -12.60 -38.25 -3.73
N GLN A 148 -11.90 -38.11 -2.60
CA GLN A 148 -12.04 -36.96 -1.71
C GLN A 148 -11.77 -35.68 -2.50
N ALA A 149 -12.84 -34.92 -2.80
CA ALA A 149 -12.71 -33.57 -3.32
C ALA A 149 -11.73 -32.79 -2.43
N PRO A 150 -10.84 -31.95 -2.98
CA PRO A 150 -9.86 -31.23 -2.18
C PRO A 150 -10.60 -30.37 -1.16
N GLY A 151 -10.59 -30.78 0.11
CA GLY A 151 -11.12 -30.01 1.23
C GLY A 151 -10.15 -28.90 1.66
N GLY A 152 -10.56 -28.08 2.63
CA GLY A 152 -9.63 -27.15 3.28
C GLY A 152 -9.46 -25.79 2.59
N LEU A 153 -8.34 -25.13 2.89
CA LEU A 153 -7.95 -23.84 2.33
C LEU A 153 -7.90 -23.88 0.79
N LYS A 154 -7.47 -25.00 0.21
CA LYS A 154 -7.43 -25.20 -1.25
C LYS A 154 -8.81 -25.03 -1.90
N ARG A 155 -9.83 -25.60 -1.28
CA ARG A 155 -11.23 -25.47 -1.74
C ARG A 155 -11.68 -24.03 -1.71
N LEU A 156 -11.44 -23.35 -0.58
CA LEU A 156 -11.82 -21.96 -0.41
C LEU A 156 -11.16 -21.09 -1.48
N VAL A 157 -9.85 -21.23 -1.70
CA VAL A 157 -9.13 -20.44 -2.70
C VAL A 157 -9.69 -20.70 -4.10
N ALA A 158 -9.89 -21.96 -4.50
CA ALA A 158 -10.50 -22.29 -5.79
C ALA A 158 -11.88 -21.65 -5.94
N GLU A 159 -12.77 -21.81 -4.94
CA GLU A 159 -14.11 -21.21 -4.95
C GLU A 159 -14.05 -19.67 -5.01
N THR A 160 -13.11 -19.02 -4.32
CA THR A 160 -12.97 -17.55 -4.37
C THR A 160 -12.54 -17.06 -5.74
N LYS A 161 -11.66 -17.80 -6.43
CA LYS A 161 -11.20 -17.46 -7.78
C LYS A 161 -12.31 -17.73 -8.82
N ASP A 162 -12.92 -18.90 -8.76
CA ASP A 162 -13.90 -19.35 -9.76
C ASP A 162 -15.26 -18.66 -9.61
N ALA A 163 -15.78 -18.53 -8.39
CA ALA A 163 -17.12 -18.00 -8.15
C ALA A 163 -17.16 -16.48 -7.93
N HIS A 164 -16.08 -15.89 -7.44
CA HIS A 164 -16.02 -14.44 -7.14
C HIS A 164 -15.05 -13.67 -8.03
N GLY A 165 -14.34 -14.34 -8.94
CA GLY A 165 -13.40 -13.71 -9.86
C GLY A 165 -12.18 -13.08 -9.17
N VAL A 166 -11.83 -13.54 -7.96
CA VAL A 166 -10.61 -13.09 -7.28
C VAL A 166 -9.39 -13.49 -8.12
N LYS A 167 -8.47 -12.56 -8.36
CA LYS A 167 -7.26 -12.78 -9.17
C LYS A 167 -6.09 -13.22 -8.32
N GLN A 168 -5.95 -12.65 -7.13
CA GLN A 168 -4.87 -12.98 -6.20
C GLN A 168 -5.40 -13.19 -4.78
N VAL A 169 -4.96 -14.28 -4.14
CA VAL A 169 -5.21 -14.57 -2.72
C VAL A 169 -3.89 -14.61 -1.99
N TYR A 170 -3.71 -13.73 -1.01
CA TYR A 170 -2.57 -13.75 -0.09
C TYR A 170 -3.02 -14.26 1.27
N VAL A 171 -2.10 -14.89 1.99
CA VAL A 171 -2.33 -15.29 3.38
C VAL A 171 -1.29 -14.67 4.30
N TRP A 172 -1.72 -14.36 5.52
CA TRP A 172 -0.87 -13.77 6.54
C TRP A 172 -0.02 -14.83 7.26
N HIS A 173 1.22 -14.50 7.62
CA HIS A 173 1.95 -15.18 8.69
C HIS A 173 2.99 -14.23 9.31
N ALA A 174 3.39 -14.45 10.56
CA ALA A 174 4.52 -13.72 11.13
C ALA A 174 5.86 -14.21 10.56
N MET A 175 6.89 -13.36 10.58
CA MET A 175 8.26 -13.74 10.19
C MET A 175 8.75 -14.97 10.95
N ALA A 176 8.47 -15.06 12.24
CA ALA A 176 8.83 -16.21 13.06
C ALA A 176 7.90 -17.44 12.92
N GLY A 177 6.91 -17.40 12.02
CA GLY A 177 5.89 -18.44 11.81
C GLY A 177 4.52 -18.04 12.35
N TYR A 178 4.45 -17.67 13.62
CA TYR A 178 3.31 -17.01 14.27
C TYR A 178 3.84 -15.98 15.29
N TRP A 179 2.97 -15.26 16.02
CA TRP A 179 3.39 -14.24 17.00
C TRP A 179 4.46 -14.75 17.99
N GLY A 180 4.26 -15.95 18.57
CA GLY A 180 5.20 -16.59 19.50
C GLY A 180 6.22 -17.51 18.84
N GLY A 181 6.29 -17.50 17.52
CA GLY A 181 7.18 -18.35 16.73
C GLY A 181 6.62 -19.74 16.46
N VAL A 182 7.51 -20.72 16.31
CA VAL A 182 7.19 -22.14 16.07
C VAL A 182 7.38 -22.95 17.35
N THR A 183 6.47 -23.87 17.66
CA THR A 183 6.56 -24.65 18.92
C THR A 183 7.87 -25.45 19.02
N PRO A 184 8.61 -25.37 20.15
CA PRO A 184 9.78 -26.20 20.43
C PRO A 184 9.40 -27.59 20.97
N THR A 185 8.11 -27.88 21.13
CA THR A 185 7.63 -29.12 21.75
C THR A 185 7.96 -30.33 20.86
N ALA A 186 8.68 -31.30 21.44
CA ALA A 186 9.03 -32.55 20.79
C ALA A 186 7.79 -33.39 20.44
N GLY A 187 7.87 -34.16 19.36
CA GLY A 187 6.76 -34.98 18.84
C GLY A 187 5.73 -34.20 18.00
N THR A 188 5.92 -32.89 17.82
CA THR A 188 5.11 -32.09 16.90
C THR A 188 5.66 -32.18 15.47
N ALA A 189 4.83 -31.91 14.46
CA ALA A 189 5.29 -31.84 13.07
C ALA A 189 6.37 -30.76 12.83
N MET A 190 6.53 -29.83 13.78
CA MET A 190 7.46 -28.70 13.72
C MET A 190 8.86 -29.04 14.22
N GLU A 191 9.06 -30.14 14.95
CA GLU A 191 10.35 -30.54 15.54
C GLU A 191 11.48 -30.59 14.49
N ARG A 192 11.16 -30.99 13.26
CA ARG A 192 12.10 -31.05 12.14
C ARG A 192 12.74 -29.72 11.77
N TYR A 193 12.18 -28.59 12.19
CA TYR A 193 12.75 -27.26 11.95
C TYR A 193 13.71 -26.81 13.05
N GLU A 194 13.95 -27.66 14.05
CA GLU A 194 14.79 -27.37 15.21
C GLU A 194 14.44 -26.03 15.89
N PRO A 195 13.14 -25.73 16.15
CA PRO A 195 12.77 -24.51 16.87
C PRO A 195 13.29 -24.56 18.32
N ALA A 196 13.83 -23.43 18.78
CA ALA A 196 14.30 -23.27 20.16
C ALA A 196 13.79 -21.95 20.75
N LEU A 197 13.59 -21.90 22.07
CA LEU A 197 13.22 -20.66 22.73
C LEU A 197 14.39 -19.66 22.67
N ALA A 198 14.10 -18.49 22.12
CA ALA A 198 14.96 -17.33 22.13
C ALA A 198 14.21 -16.17 22.78
N TYR A 199 14.94 -15.28 23.47
CA TYR A 199 14.35 -14.21 24.26
C TYR A 199 14.74 -12.87 23.64
N PRO A 200 13.80 -12.15 22.99
CA PRO A 200 14.04 -10.85 22.40
C PRO A 200 14.74 -9.86 23.36
N VAL A 201 15.81 -9.23 22.88
CA VAL A 201 16.48 -8.13 23.60
C VAL A 201 16.31 -6.83 22.83
N GLN A 202 15.54 -5.91 23.38
CA GLN A 202 15.30 -4.60 22.80
C GLN A 202 16.45 -3.63 23.09
N SER A 203 16.70 -2.70 22.16
CA SER A 203 17.66 -1.63 22.39
C SER A 203 17.08 -0.55 23.32
N PRO A 204 17.90 0.13 24.14
CA PRO A 204 17.42 1.22 25.00
C PRO A 204 16.71 2.34 24.23
N GLY A 205 17.12 2.59 22.98
CA GLY A 205 16.48 3.60 22.12
C GLY A 205 15.06 3.22 21.72
N VAL A 206 14.84 1.95 21.35
CA VAL A 206 13.50 1.43 20.99
C VAL A 206 12.58 1.45 22.22
N THR A 207 13.00 0.86 23.34
CA THR A 207 12.21 0.85 24.59
C THR A 207 11.96 2.26 25.13
N GLY A 208 12.93 3.17 24.94
CA GLY A 208 12.81 4.58 25.27
C GLY A 208 11.70 5.27 24.46
N ASN A 209 11.57 4.95 23.17
CA ASN A 209 10.56 5.54 22.28
C ASN A 209 9.17 4.92 22.45
N GLN A 210 9.06 3.59 22.43
CA GLN A 210 7.79 2.87 22.49
C GLN A 210 7.96 1.52 23.20
N PRO A 211 7.47 1.38 24.45
CA PRO A 211 7.23 0.09 25.07
C PRO A 211 6.23 -0.70 24.22
N ASP A 212 6.53 -1.97 24.03
CA ASP A 212 5.75 -2.86 23.20
C ASP A 212 5.37 -4.10 24.01
N ILE A 213 4.08 -4.25 24.25
CA ILE A 213 3.52 -5.36 25.02
C ILE A 213 3.83 -6.72 24.38
N VAL A 214 3.95 -6.79 23.05
CA VAL A 214 4.33 -8.01 22.33
C VAL A 214 5.75 -8.39 22.71
N MET A 215 6.68 -7.44 22.61
CA MET A 215 8.09 -7.67 22.90
C MET A 215 8.32 -7.95 24.39
N ASP A 216 7.63 -7.24 25.28
CA ASP A 216 7.68 -7.46 26.73
C ASP A 216 7.20 -8.88 27.07
N SER A 217 6.09 -9.33 26.48
CA SER A 217 5.58 -10.69 26.67
C SER A 217 6.57 -11.75 26.18
N LEU A 218 7.13 -11.58 24.98
CA LEU A 218 8.05 -12.56 24.39
C LEU A 218 9.43 -12.57 25.06
N SER A 219 9.85 -11.46 25.67
CA SER A 219 11.08 -11.41 26.47
C SER A 219 11.01 -12.30 27.73
N VAL A 220 9.80 -12.58 28.23
CA VAL A 220 9.56 -13.46 29.39
C VAL A 220 9.18 -14.87 28.93
N LEU A 221 8.24 -14.99 27.99
CA LEU A 221 7.64 -16.27 27.59
C LEU A 221 8.44 -17.00 26.51
N GLY A 222 9.38 -16.30 25.85
CA GLY A 222 10.23 -16.82 24.79
C GLY A 222 9.53 -16.89 23.43
N LEU A 223 10.28 -16.60 22.38
CA LEU A 223 9.90 -16.82 20.99
C LEU A 223 10.47 -18.17 20.53
N GLY A 224 9.65 -19.01 19.92
CA GLY A 224 10.09 -20.24 19.25
C GLY A 224 10.80 -19.92 17.93
N LEU A 225 12.12 -19.71 17.99
CA LEU A 225 12.94 -19.34 16.86
C LEU A 225 13.37 -20.59 16.08
N VAL A 226 12.96 -20.69 14.82
CA VAL A 226 13.50 -21.69 13.88
C VAL A 226 14.99 -21.44 13.68
N HIS A 227 15.83 -22.46 13.82
CA HIS A 227 17.26 -22.26 13.63
C HIS A 227 17.57 -21.67 12.23
N PRO A 228 18.46 -20.66 12.07
CA PRO A 228 18.73 -20.03 10.76
C PRO A 228 19.20 -20.98 9.64
N ARG A 229 19.70 -22.17 10.00
CA ARG A 229 20.04 -23.25 9.04
C ARG A 229 18.82 -23.99 8.48
N ARG A 230 17.70 -23.98 9.20
CA ARG A 230 16.45 -24.70 8.86
C ARG A 230 15.36 -23.76 8.33
N VAL A 231 15.51 -22.44 8.51
CA VAL A 231 14.50 -21.45 8.10
C VAL A 231 14.18 -21.48 6.59
N ARG A 232 15.16 -21.82 5.75
CA ARG A 232 14.93 -22.03 4.30
C ARG A 232 13.96 -23.17 4.03
N ASP A 233 14.10 -24.27 4.75
CA ASP A 233 13.25 -25.45 4.60
C ASP A 233 11.86 -25.16 5.19
N PHE A 234 11.80 -24.47 6.34
CA PHE A 234 10.56 -24.01 6.95
C PHE A 234 9.71 -23.15 5.99
N TYR A 235 10.25 -22.03 5.50
CA TYR A 235 9.50 -21.21 4.54
C TYR A 235 9.24 -21.95 3.24
N GLY A 236 10.17 -22.80 2.82
CA GLY A 236 10.02 -23.54 1.58
C GLY A 236 8.87 -24.52 1.60
N GLU A 237 8.67 -25.24 2.69
CA GLU A 237 7.53 -26.13 2.87
C GLU A 237 6.23 -25.36 3.14
N LEU A 238 6.28 -24.30 3.96
CA LEU A 238 5.10 -23.45 4.22
C LEU A 238 4.55 -22.84 2.93
N HIS A 239 5.40 -22.18 2.15
CA HIS A 239 4.98 -21.52 0.92
C HIS A 239 4.69 -22.52 -0.21
N ALA A 240 5.31 -23.70 -0.23
CA ALA A 240 4.94 -24.76 -1.17
C ALA A 240 3.54 -25.31 -0.88
N TYR A 241 3.20 -25.52 0.40
CA TYR A 241 1.84 -25.90 0.78
C TYR A 241 0.82 -24.83 0.37
N LEU A 242 1.08 -23.56 0.66
CA LEU A 242 0.20 -22.45 0.27
C LEU A 242 0.02 -22.37 -1.26
N ALA A 243 1.10 -22.45 -2.02
CA ALA A 243 1.03 -22.50 -3.48
C ALA A 243 0.23 -23.71 -3.99
N SER A 244 0.33 -24.87 -3.32
CA SER A 244 -0.48 -26.06 -3.66
C SER A 244 -1.98 -25.89 -3.40
N CYS A 245 -2.34 -24.95 -2.51
CA CYS A 245 -3.72 -24.51 -2.27
C CYS A 245 -4.18 -23.45 -3.28
N GLY A 246 -3.30 -22.98 -4.17
CA GLY A 246 -3.59 -21.92 -5.14
C GLY A 246 -3.41 -20.50 -4.61
N VAL A 247 -2.79 -20.32 -3.42
CA VAL A 247 -2.43 -19.01 -2.87
C VAL A 247 -1.31 -18.38 -3.73
N ASP A 248 -1.42 -17.08 -3.99
CA ASP A 248 -0.55 -16.35 -4.92
C ASP A 248 0.54 -15.53 -4.23
N GLY A 249 0.48 -15.40 -2.90
CA GLY A 249 1.47 -14.65 -2.13
C GLY A 249 1.20 -14.64 -0.63
N VAL A 250 2.01 -13.87 0.09
CA VAL A 250 1.93 -13.76 1.56
C VAL A 250 2.01 -12.32 2.06
N LYS A 251 1.32 -12.03 3.15
CA LYS A 251 1.58 -10.85 3.99
C LYS A 251 2.41 -11.31 5.19
N VAL A 252 3.62 -10.80 5.32
CA VAL A 252 4.57 -11.25 6.35
C VAL A 252 4.78 -10.18 7.40
N ASP A 253 4.22 -10.40 8.58
CA ASP A 253 4.22 -9.46 9.69
C ASP A 253 5.36 -9.72 10.68
N VAL A 254 5.47 -8.83 11.67
CA VAL A 254 6.39 -8.95 12.82
C VAL A 254 7.85 -9.12 12.40
N GLN A 255 8.26 -8.55 11.26
CA GLN A 255 9.62 -8.79 10.73
C GLN A 255 10.71 -8.16 11.58
N ASN A 256 10.41 -7.04 12.23
CA ASN A 256 11.33 -6.36 13.13
C ASN A 256 11.83 -7.22 14.30
N ILE A 257 11.07 -8.25 14.72
CA ILE A 257 11.46 -9.07 15.86
C ILE A 257 12.83 -9.75 15.68
N ILE A 258 13.19 -10.09 14.44
CA ILE A 258 14.43 -10.82 14.15
C ILE A 258 15.68 -10.01 14.56
N GLU A 259 15.62 -8.68 14.53
CA GLU A 259 16.75 -7.84 14.93
C GLU A 259 17.12 -8.00 16.42
N THR A 260 16.14 -8.41 17.25
CA THR A 260 16.31 -8.55 18.71
C THR A 260 16.83 -9.93 19.13
N LEU A 261 17.07 -10.81 18.15
CA LEU A 261 17.41 -12.23 18.34
C LEU A 261 18.82 -12.55 17.80
N GLY A 262 19.69 -11.54 17.74
CA GLY A 262 21.03 -11.68 17.18
C GLY A 262 21.99 -12.58 17.97
N ALA A 263 21.74 -12.75 19.28
CA ALA A 263 22.65 -13.45 20.20
C ALA A 263 22.81 -14.93 19.83
N GLY A 264 24.04 -15.38 19.63
CA GLY A 264 24.35 -16.76 19.22
C GLY A 264 24.18 -17.02 17.72
N HIS A 265 23.83 -15.99 16.93
CA HIS A 265 23.54 -16.09 15.50
C HIS A 265 24.37 -15.13 14.64
N GLY A 266 25.46 -14.58 15.18
CA GLY A 266 26.35 -13.69 14.44
C GLY A 266 25.86 -12.25 14.40
N GLY A 267 24.94 -11.88 15.31
CA GLY A 267 24.39 -10.55 15.44
C GLY A 267 23.16 -10.28 14.57
N ARG A 268 22.45 -9.19 14.88
CA ARG A 268 21.16 -8.79 14.30
C ARG A 268 21.17 -8.73 12.78
N VAL A 269 22.23 -8.16 12.20
CA VAL A 269 22.37 -8.04 10.73
C VAL A 269 22.49 -9.41 10.05
N ALA A 270 23.22 -10.34 10.67
CA ALA A 270 23.46 -11.66 10.09
C ALA A 270 22.19 -12.52 10.11
N ILE A 271 21.48 -12.56 11.25
CA ILE A 271 20.24 -13.33 11.37
C ILE A 271 19.11 -12.73 10.52
N THR A 272 18.92 -11.40 10.54
CA THR A 272 17.92 -10.73 9.68
C THR A 272 18.17 -11.05 8.22
N ARG A 273 19.43 -10.96 7.76
CA ARG A 273 19.76 -11.30 6.38
C ARG A 273 19.52 -12.78 6.03
N ALA A 274 19.79 -13.69 6.96
CA ALA A 274 19.53 -15.12 6.74
C ALA A 274 18.03 -15.39 6.57
N TYR A 275 17.20 -14.82 7.44
CA TYR A 275 15.74 -14.91 7.37
C TYR A 275 15.18 -14.32 6.08
N HIS A 276 15.59 -13.10 5.72
CA HIS A 276 15.13 -12.45 4.49
C HIS A 276 15.52 -13.20 3.22
N ARG A 277 16.75 -13.72 3.14
CA ARG A 277 17.17 -14.52 1.99
C ARG A 277 16.35 -15.80 1.87
N ALA A 278 16.03 -16.44 2.99
CA ALA A 278 15.19 -17.63 3.01
C ALA A 278 13.75 -17.32 2.57
N LEU A 279 13.19 -16.21 3.07
CA LEU A 279 11.86 -15.73 2.70
C LEU A 279 11.77 -15.37 1.22
N GLU A 280 12.70 -14.58 0.69
CA GLU A 280 12.72 -14.20 -0.72
C GLU A 280 12.92 -15.43 -1.62
N ALA A 281 13.76 -16.38 -1.21
CA ALA A 281 13.96 -17.62 -1.96
C ALA A 281 12.74 -18.54 -1.96
N SER A 282 11.89 -18.52 -0.92
CA SER A 282 10.62 -19.26 -0.92
C SER A 282 9.56 -18.55 -1.74
N VAL A 283 9.43 -17.23 -1.61
CA VAL A 283 8.52 -16.40 -2.41
C VAL A 283 8.82 -16.57 -3.90
N ALA A 284 10.08 -16.44 -4.32
CA ALA A 284 10.46 -16.56 -5.73
C ALA A 284 10.17 -17.95 -6.31
N ARG A 285 10.19 -19.00 -5.49
CA ARG A 285 9.89 -20.38 -5.92
C ARG A 285 8.38 -20.65 -5.98
N SER A 286 7.63 -20.14 -5.01
CA SER A 286 6.22 -20.48 -4.81
C SER A 286 5.26 -19.51 -5.49
N PHE A 287 5.66 -18.25 -5.67
CA PHE A 287 4.78 -17.15 -6.08
C PHE A 287 5.40 -16.38 -7.27
N PRO A 288 5.08 -16.79 -8.52
CA PRO A 288 5.69 -16.24 -9.74
C PRO A 288 5.51 -14.72 -9.91
N ASP A 289 4.50 -14.14 -9.27
CA ASP A 289 4.21 -12.72 -9.33
C ASP A 289 4.95 -11.88 -8.27
N ASN A 290 5.94 -12.46 -7.57
CA ASN A 290 6.64 -11.82 -6.46
C ASN A 290 5.69 -11.43 -5.31
N GLY A 291 4.76 -12.34 -5.00
CA GLY A 291 3.66 -12.07 -4.07
C GLY A 291 4.12 -12.04 -2.61
N CYS A 292 4.53 -10.87 -2.14
CA CYS A 292 4.94 -10.66 -0.76
C CYS A 292 4.73 -9.20 -0.34
N ILE A 293 3.96 -9.00 0.74
CA ILE A 293 3.86 -7.71 1.46
C ILE A 293 4.70 -7.83 2.72
N SER A 294 5.73 -6.99 2.86
CA SER A 294 6.49 -6.90 4.11
C SER A 294 5.85 -5.93 5.08
N CYS A 295 5.58 -6.39 6.30
CA CYS A 295 4.82 -5.64 7.30
C CYS A 295 5.54 -5.67 8.65
N MET A 296 5.40 -4.60 9.44
CA MET A 296 6.16 -4.37 10.68
C MET A 296 7.67 -4.57 10.48
N CYS A 297 8.22 -3.99 9.41
CA CYS A 297 9.54 -4.32 8.86
C CYS A 297 10.46 -3.10 8.68
N HIS A 298 10.21 -2.01 9.42
CA HIS A 298 10.91 -0.73 9.22
C HIS A 298 12.32 -0.66 9.80
N ASN A 299 12.88 -1.75 10.32
CA ASN A 299 14.28 -1.75 10.73
C ASN A 299 15.24 -1.67 9.54
N SER A 300 16.40 -1.04 9.75
CA SER A 300 17.39 -0.86 8.69
C SER A 300 17.97 -2.18 8.17
N ASP A 301 18.10 -3.20 9.03
CA ASP A 301 18.75 -4.47 8.68
C ASP A 301 17.95 -5.23 7.62
N MET A 302 16.63 -5.14 7.71
CA MET A 302 15.68 -5.66 6.72
C MET A 302 15.78 -4.89 5.41
N LEU A 303 15.65 -3.56 5.45
CA LEU A 303 15.65 -2.72 4.26
C LEU A 303 16.94 -2.90 3.44
N TYR A 304 18.09 -2.93 4.10
CA TYR A 304 19.39 -3.17 3.47
C TYR A 304 19.68 -4.66 3.17
N SER A 305 18.74 -5.57 3.40
CA SER A 305 18.86 -6.99 3.04
C SER A 305 17.86 -7.45 1.98
N ALA A 306 16.85 -6.63 1.63
CA ALA A 306 15.77 -7.04 0.74
C ALA A 306 16.10 -6.82 -0.74
N ARG A 307 16.27 -7.92 -1.49
CA ARG A 307 16.66 -7.90 -2.91
C ARG A 307 15.49 -8.03 -3.87
N GLN A 308 14.46 -8.77 -3.49
CA GLN A 308 13.35 -9.14 -4.37
C GLN A 308 12.01 -8.64 -3.86
N THR A 309 11.76 -8.69 -2.54
CA THR A 309 10.49 -8.24 -1.97
C THR A 309 10.25 -6.78 -2.32
N ALA A 310 9.10 -6.54 -2.95
CA ALA A 310 8.82 -5.30 -3.66
C ALA A 310 7.75 -4.42 -2.99
N VAL A 311 7.07 -4.89 -1.94
CA VAL A 311 6.03 -4.13 -1.25
C VAL A 311 6.30 -4.07 0.24
N VAL A 312 6.15 -2.88 0.83
CA VAL A 312 6.38 -2.59 2.26
C VAL A 312 5.20 -1.82 2.85
N ARG A 313 4.57 -2.31 3.92
CA ARG A 313 3.62 -1.49 4.69
C ARG A 313 4.34 -0.26 5.21
N ALA A 314 3.75 0.93 5.11
CA ALA A 314 4.37 2.20 5.47
C ALA A 314 3.80 2.85 6.75
N SER A 315 2.94 2.12 7.47
CA SER A 315 2.27 2.56 8.69
C SER A 315 2.37 1.53 9.80
N ASP A 316 2.01 1.97 11.01
CA ASP A 316 1.42 1.09 12.02
C ASP A 316 0.05 0.55 11.53
N ASP A 317 -0.63 -0.24 12.36
CA ASP A 317 -1.95 -0.77 12.01
C ASP A 317 -2.99 0.35 11.83
N PHE A 318 -4.01 0.10 11.03
CA PHE A 318 -5.16 0.99 10.91
C PHE A 318 -6.02 0.88 12.18
N TYR A 319 -6.19 1.97 12.92
CA TYR A 319 -6.96 1.99 14.18
C TYR A 319 -8.33 2.68 13.99
N PRO A 320 -9.37 2.00 13.47
CA PRO A 320 -10.65 2.61 13.14
C PRO A 320 -11.40 3.24 14.34
N ARG A 321 -11.04 2.84 15.56
CA ARG A 321 -11.68 3.31 16.79
C ARG A 321 -10.88 4.37 17.54
N ASP A 322 -9.68 4.71 17.07
CA ASP A 322 -8.88 5.79 17.65
C ASP A 322 -8.95 7.03 16.75
N PRO A 323 -9.76 8.04 17.11
CA PRO A 323 -9.88 9.27 16.32
C PRO A 323 -8.54 9.98 16.11
N ALA A 324 -7.60 9.85 17.05
CA ALA A 324 -6.28 10.49 16.96
C ALA A 324 -5.40 9.86 15.86
N SER A 325 -5.70 8.62 15.45
CA SER A 325 -4.89 7.90 14.49
C SER A 325 -5.09 8.38 13.05
N HIS A 326 -6.26 8.93 12.69
CA HIS A 326 -6.61 9.09 11.27
C HIS A 326 -5.78 10.14 10.52
N THR A 327 -5.63 11.34 11.08
CA THR A 327 -4.80 12.37 10.45
C THR A 327 -3.31 12.02 10.53
N VAL A 328 -2.90 11.42 11.65
CA VAL A 328 -1.53 10.96 11.90
C VAL A 328 -1.14 9.84 10.93
N HIS A 329 -2.06 8.94 10.57
CA HIS A 329 -1.83 7.87 9.60
C HIS A 329 -1.47 8.44 8.23
N VAL A 330 -2.30 9.35 7.70
CA VAL A 330 -2.09 9.97 6.38
C VAL A 330 -0.81 10.80 6.35
N ALA A 331 -0.50 11.53 7.43
CA ALA A 331 0.79 12.21 7.55
C ALA A 331 1.96 11.21 7.58
N SER A 332 1.88 10.16 8.41
CA SER A 332 2.97 9.20 8.60
C SER A 332 3.26 8.42 7.33
N VAL A 333 2.25 7.87 6.65
CA VAL A 333 2.46 7.09 5.41
C VAL A 333 3.07 7.93 4.29
N ALA A 334 2.68 9.21 4.16
CA ALA A 334 3.26 10.11 3.17
C ALA A 334 4.75 10.37 3.46
N TYR A 335 5.10 10.73 4.70
CA TYR A 335 6.48 11.00 5.08
C TYR A 335 7.36 9.74 5.03
N ASN A 336 6.86 8.61 5.54
CA ASN A 336 7.57 7.33 5.49
C ASN A 336 7.84 6.91 4.04
N THR A 337 6.93 7.21 3.11
CA THR A 337 7.08 6.92 1.68
C THR A 337 8.29 7.62 1.04
N VAL A 338 8.75 8.76 1.58
CA VAL A 338 9.97 9.44 1.08
C VAL A 338 11.18 8.52 1.18
N PHE A 339 11.31 7.77 2.27
CA PHE A 339 12.44 6.85 2.49
C PHE A 339 12.12 5.43 2.04
N LEU A 340 11.01 4.84 2.50
CA LEU A 340 10.63 3.47 2.20
C LEU A 340 10.40 3.26 0.69
N GLY A 341 9.91 4.29 0.01
CA GLY A 341 9.71 4.28 -1.43
C GLY A 341 10.98 3.90 -2.20
N GLU A 342 12.18 4.30 -1.77
CA GLU A 342 13.41 3.93 -2.50
C GLU A 342 13.75 2.43 -2.42
N PHE A 343 13.21 1.71 -1.45
CA PHE A 343 13.46 0.27 -1.26
C PHE A 343 12.36 -0.58 -1.87
N MET A 344 11.10 -0.19 -1.73
CA MET A 344 9.91 -0.97 -2.10
C MET A 344 8.72 -0.05 -2.40
N GLN A 345 7.67 -0.57 -3.04
CA GLN A 345 6.40 0.12 -3.18
C GLN A 345 5.71 0.20 -1.80
N PRO A 346 5.40 1.40 -1.30
CA PRO A 346 4.69 1.55 -0.04
C PRO A 346 3.24 1.07 -0.13
N ASP A 347 2.84 0.28 0.84
CA ASP A 347 1.46 -0.09 1.15
C ASP A 347 0.97 0.78 2.32
N TRP A 348 -0.10 1.54 2.09
CA TRP A 348 -0.64 2.50 3.06
C TRP A 348 -1.69 1.89 3.98
N ASP A 349 -1.77 0.56 3.98
CA ASP A 349 -2.65 -0.27 4.80
C ASP A 349 -4.14 -0.20 4.39
N MET A 350 -4.91 -1.14 4.89
CA MET A 350 -6.37 -1.16 4.77
C MET A 350 -7.01 0.07 5.42
N PHE A 351 -8.28 0.29 5.07
CA PHE A 351 -9.16 1.22 5.76
C PHE A 351 -10.61 0.73 5.74
N HIS A 352 -11.48 1.44 6.45
CA HIS A 352 -12.92 1.22 6.40
C HIS A 352 -13.59 2.18 5.41
N SER A 353 -14.37 1.64 4.47
CA SER A 353 -15.16 2.47 3.54
C SER A 353 -16.34 3.15 4.23
N LEU A 354 -16.93 2.49 5.24
CA LEU A 354 -18.01 3.03 6.06
C LEU A 354 -17.45 3.57 7.38
N HIS A 355 -16.93 4.79 7.34
CA HIS A 355 -16.33 5.47 8.49
C HIS A 355 -16.39 7.00 8.33
N PRO A 356 -16.50 7.81 9.39
CA PRO A 356 -16.49 9.28 9.29
C PRO A 356 -15.26 9.86 8.57
N ALA A 357 -14.11 9.21 8.68
CA ALA A 357 -12.86 9.59 8.00
C ALA A 357 -12.65 8.85 6.66
N ALA A 358 -13.62 8.09 6.16
CA ALA A 358 -13.41 7.18 5.02
C ALA A 358 -13.04 7.92 3.73
N GLU A 359 -13.72 9.03 3.39
CA GLU A 359 -13.39 9.78 2.17
C GLU A 359 -11.97 10.36 2.22
N TYR A 360 -11.56 10.86 3.38
CA TYR A 360 -10.22 11.37 3.63
C TYR A 360 -9.15 10.28 3.38
N HIS A 361 -9.39 9.07 3.88
CA HIS A 361 -8.52 7.90 3.68
C HIS A 361 -8.54 7.38 2.24
N GLY A 362 -9.70 7.39 1.59
CA GLY A 362 -9.87 6.98 0.19
C GLY A 362 -9.12 7.91 -0.75
N ALA A 363 -9.30 9.22 -0.61
CA ALA A 363 -8.60 10.22 -1.40
C ALA A 363 -7.07 10.12 -1.24
N ALA A 364 -6.58 9.93 -0.01
CA ALA A 364 -5.15 9.74 0.25
C ALA A 364 -4.59 8.49 -0.45
N ARG A 365 -5.29 7.35 -0.40
CA ARG A 365 -4.85 6.11 -1.06
C ARG A 365 -4.91 6.19 -2.59
N ALA A 366 -5.89 6.90 -3.14
CA ALA A 366 -6.01 7.11 -4.59
C ALA A 366 -4.78 7.81 -5.19
N ILE A 367 -4.18 8.75 -4.43
CA ILE A 367 -2.98 9.48 -4.85
C ILE A 367 -1.68 8.86 -4.34
N GLY A 368 -1.73 7.92 -3.39
CA GLY A 368 -0.54 7.34 -2.76
C GLY A 368 0.28 6.42 -3.68
N GLY A 369 -0.30 6.00 -4.81
CA GLY A 369 0.29 4.98 -5.69
C GLY A 369 0.43 3.61 -5.01
N CYS A 370 -0.21 3.43 -3.86
CA CYS A 370 -0.24 2.23 -3.05
C CYS A 370 -1.36 1.28 -3.52
N PRO A 371 -1.35 0.01 -3.09
CA PRO A 371 -2.53 -0.84 -3.21
C PRO A 371 -3.71 -0.24 -2.43
N ILE A 372 -4.93 -0.54 -2.88
CA ILE A 372 -6.17 -0.04 -2.27
C ILE A 372 -7.02 -1.25 -1.88
N TYR A 373 -7.14 -1.47 -0.58
CA TYR A 373 -7.98 -2.52 -0.04
C TYR A 373 -8.69 -2.06 1.23
N VAL A 374 -9.90 -2.58 1.44
CA VAL A 374 -10.68 -2.29 2.65
C VAL A 374 -10.65 -3.46 3.62
N SER A 375 -11.05 -3.23 4.87
CA SER A 375 -11.23 -4.29 5.87
C SER A 375 -12.61 -4.26 6.52
N ASP A 376 -13.58 -3.71 5.81
CA ASP A 376 -14.98 -3.66 6.23
C ASP A 376 -15.52 -5.05 6.61
N LYS A 377 -16.38 -5.07 7.63
CA LYS A 377 -17.24 -6.22 7.91
C LYS A 377 -18.22 -6.46 6.75
N PRO A 378 -18.52 -7.72 6.39
CA PRO A 378 -19.51 -8.01 5.36
C PRO A 378 -20.83 -7.25 5.60
N GLY A 379 -21.33 -6.57 4.56
CA GLY A 379 -22.54 -5.77 4.62
C GLY A 379 -22.40 -4.36 5.23
N ASN A 380 -21.20 -3.97 5.68
CA ASN A 380 -20.93 -2.64 6.24
C ASN A 380 -20.02 -1.84 5.30
N HIS A 381 -20.51 -1.58 4.09
CA HIS A 381 -19.74 -0.93 3.03
C HIS A 381 -20.38 0.40 2.63
N ASN A 382 -19.55 1.37 2.23
CA ASN A 382 -19.99 2.59 1.56
C ASN A 382 -19.70 2.47 0.05
N PHE A 383 -20.68 2.01 -0.72
CA PHE A 383 -20.51 1.83 -2.16
C PHE A 383 -20.42 3.14 -2.95
N GLU A 384 -20.96 4.24 -2.44
CA GLU A 384 -20.78 5.56 -3.07
C GLU A 384 -19.33 6.00 -3.03
N LEU A 385 -18.66 5.79 -1.89
CA LEU A 385 -17.23 6.03 -1.75
C LEU A 385 -16.41 5.05 -2.59
N LEU A 386 -16.73 3.75 -2.54
CA LEU A 386 -15.97 2.74 -3.29
C LEU A 386 -16.02 2.98 -4.80
N ARG A 387 -17.12 3.49 -5.36
CA ARG A 387 -17.22 3.87 -6.77
C ARG A 387 -16.28 5.01 -7.19
N LYS A 388 -15.76 5.80 -6.24
CA LYS A 388 -14.73 6.83 -6.51
C LYS A 388 -13.30 6.25 -6.59
N LEU A 389 -13.14 4.96 -6.27
CA LEU A 389 -11.86 4.24 -6.17
C LEU A 389 -11.76 3.04 -7.12
N VAL A 390 -12.87 2.32 -7.28
CA VAL A 390 -12.92 0.99 -7.89
C VAL A 390 -13.72 1.04 -9.18
N LEU A 391 -13.11 0.60 -10.28
CA LEU A 391 -13.79 0.43 -11.56
C LEU A 391 -14.67 -0.83 -11.53
N PRO A 392 -15.70 -0.95 -12.41
CA PRO A 392 -16.62 -2.09 -12.39
C PRO A 392 -15.95 -3.47 -12.53
N ASP A 393 -14.78 -3.53 -13.19
CA ASP A 393 -14.02 -4.77 -13.34
C ASP A 393 -13.20 -5.15 -12.09
N GLY A 394 -13.18 -4.28 -11.08
CA GLY A 394 -12.44 -4.43 -9.82
C GLY A 394 -11.01 -3.89 -9.87
N THR A 395 -10.61 -3.22 -10.97
CA THR A 395 -9.32 -2.51 -11.02
C THR A 395 -9.39 -1.14 -10.36
N VAL A 396 -8.22 -0.57 -10.05
CA VAL A 396 -8.06 0.78 -9.52
C VAL A 396 -7.27 1.68 -10.47
N LEU A 397 -7.51 2.99 -10.38
CA LEU A 397 -6.75 4.01 -11.11
C LEU A 397 -5.52 4.44 -10.30
N ARG A 398 -4.57 3.50 -10.11
CA ARG A 398 -3.38 3.72 -9.29
C ARG A 398 -2.41 4.72 -9.94
N ALA A 399 -1.94 5.69 -9.17
CA ALA A 399 -0.86 6.59 -9.59
C ALA A 399 0.50 5.86 -9.69
N GLN A 400 1.43 6.37 -10.50
CA GLN A 400 2.63 5.63 -10.92
C GLN A 400 3.73 5.52 -9.85
N LEU A 401 3.94 6.59 -9.08
CA LEU A 401 5.05 6.68 -8.13
C LEU A 401 4.55 6.38 -6.71
N PRO A 402 5.45 6.16 -5.74
CA PRO A 402 5.08 6.29 -4.33
C PRO A 402 4.71 7.74 -4.02
N GLY A 403 3.52 7.99 -3.47
CA GLY A 403 3.03 9.34 -3.16
C GLY A 403 3.82 9.99 -2.02
N ARG A 404 4.30 11.22 -2.22
CA ARG A 404 5.21 11.91 -1.30
C ARG A 404 4.67 13.29 -0.94
N PRO A 405 5.07 13.86 0.22
CA PRO A 405 4.82 15.26 0.50
C PRO A 405 5.41 16.12 -0.61
N THR A 406 4.77 17.24 -0.95
CA THR A 406 5.37 18.26 -1.81
C THR A 406 6.59 18.87 -1.13
N ARG A 407 7.46 19.53 -1.91
CA ARG A 407 8.75 20.06 -1.42
C ARG A 407 8.60 21.00 -0.23
N ASP A 408 7.57 21.85 -0.26
CA ASP A 408 7.26 22.81 0.80
C ASP A 408 6.70 22.16 2.07
N CYS A 409 6.22 20.92 2.00
CA CYS A 409 5.78 20.18 3.18
C CYS A 409 6.91 19.40 3.88
N LEU A 410 8.04 19.08 3.24
CA LEU A 410 9.02 18.10 3.74
C LEU A 410 9.54 18.34 5.18
N PHE A 411 9.55 19.58 5.64
CA PHE A 411 10.04 19.96 6.97
C PHE A 411 8.96 20.60 7.87
N SER A 412 7.69 20.53 7.47
CA SER A 412 6.56 21.03 8.24
C SER A 412 6.01 19.97 9.19
N ASP A 413 5.28 20.37 10.23
CA ASP A 413 4.49 19.46 11.07
C ASP A 413 3.00 19.65 10.75
N PRO A 414 2.49 19.05 9.66
CA PRO A 414 1.12 19.29 9.20
C PRO A 414 0.06 18.77 10.18
N ALA A 415 0.48 18.07 11.23
CA ALA A 415 -0.40 17.48 12.22
C ALA A 415 -0.59 18.39 13.45
N ARG A 416 0.32 19.34 13.72
CA ARG A 416 0.33 20.09 14.98
C ARG A 416 0.80 21.55 14.91
N ASP A 417 1.37 22.00 13.80
CA ASP A 417 1.90 23.38 13.73
C ASP A 417 0.82 24.47 13.64
N GLY A 418 -0.44 24.10 13.45
CA GLY A 418 -1.56 25.04 13.32
C GLY A 418 -1.50 25.92 12.07
N ALA A 419 -0.66 25.58 11.08
CA ALA A 419 -0.38 26.43 9.93
C ALA A 419 -0.32 25.67 8.60
N SER A 420 0.21 24.45 8.60
CA SER A 420 0.50 23.71 7.38
C SER A 420 -0.61 22.74 7.01
N LEU A 421 -1.02 22.78 5.74
CA LEU A 421 -1.73 21.69 5.08
C LEU A 421 -0.69 20.68 4.56
N LEU A 422 -1.00 19.39 4.66
CA LEU A 422 -0.21 18.36 4.00
C LEU A 422 -0.61 18.30 2.53
N LYS A 423 0.33 18.55 1.63
CA LYS A 423 0.17 18.28 0.19
C LYS A 423 0.94 17.02 -0.17
N ILE A 424 0.29 16.09 -0.87
CA ILE A 424 0.87 14.83 -1.34
C ILE A 424 0.78 14.85 -2.86
N TRP A 425 1.90 14.65 -3.55
CA TRP A 425 1.94 14.61 -5.01
C TRP A 425 2.25 13.22 -5.55
N ASN A 426 1.76 12.97 -6.77
CA ASN A 426 2.05 11.79 -7.56
C ASN A 426 1.88 12.07 -9.07
N LEU A 427 2.21 11.08 -9.90
CA LEU A 427 2.21 11.15 -11.35
C LEU A 427 1.25 10.11 -11.95
N ASN A 428 0.51 10.49 -12.97
CA ASN A 428 -0.24 9.62 -13.88
C ASN A 428 0.46 9.58 -15.24
N LYS A 429 0.02 8.71 -16.17
CA LYS A 429 0.67 8.58 -17.49
C LYS A 429 0.66 9.88 -18.31
N CYS A 430 -0.41 10.68 -18.21
CA CYS A 430 -0.60 11.90 -19.00
C CYS A 430 -0.76 13.18 -18.15
N GLY A 431 -0.46 13.15 -16.86
CA GLY A 431 -0.66 14.28 -15.95
C GLY A 431 -0.17 14.01 -14.53
N GLY A 432 -0.39 14.94 -13.61
CA GLY A 432 -0.06 14.82 -12.20
C GLY A 432 -1.28 14.92 -11.30
N VAL A 433 -1.11 14.56 -10.03
CA VAL A 433 -2.16 14.71 -9.01
C VAL A 433 -1.56 15.21 -7.71
N VAL A 434 -2.26 16.13 -7.05
CA VAL A 434 -1.92 16.66 -5.72
C VAL A 434 -3.14 16.56 -4.82
N GLY A 435 -3.06 15.78 -3.75
CA GLY A 435 -4.04 15.83 -2.67
C GLY A 435 -3.59 16.78 -1.58
N VAL A 436 -4.52 17.58 -1.07
CA VAL A 436 -4.28 18.53 0.03
C VAL A 436 -5.16 18.12 1.21
N PHE A 437 -4.56 18.00 2.39
CA PHE A 437 -5.21 17.46 3.58
C PHE A 437 -4.94 18.36 4.79
N ASN A 438 -5.99 18.66 5.55
CA ASN A 438 -5.81 19.23 6.88
C ASN A 438 -5.61 18.09 7.88
N CYS A 439 -4.37 17.88 8.33
CA CYS A 439 -3.99 16.82 9.28
C CYS A 439 -3.95 17.29 10.74
N GLN A 440 -4.32 18.54 11.02
CA GLN A 440 -4.13 19.16 12.33
C GLN A 440 -4.90 18.45 13.45
N GLY A 441 -4.40 18.59 14.68
CA GLY A 441 -5.10 18.25 15.92
C GLY A 441 -4.59 17.01 16.65
N ALA A 442 -3.88 16.11 15.98
CA ALA A 442 -3.39 14.88 16.59
C ALA A 442 -1.92 14.61 16.28
N GLY A 443 -1.24 13.83 17.11
CA GLY A 443 0.16 13.48 16.90
C GLY A 443 0.75 12.61 18.00
N TRP A 444 1.95 12.09 17.75
CA TRP A 444 2.68 11.28 18.73
C TRP A 444 3.02 12.09 19.98
N CYS A 445 2.61 11.58 21.14
CA CYS A 445 2.96 12.15 22.44
C CYS A 445 4.14 11.37 23.06
N ARG A 446 5.32 12.00 23.14
CA ARG A 446 6.54 11.36 23.71
C ARG A 446 6.44 11.03 25.20
N VAL A 447 5.62 11.77 25.96
CA VAL A 447 5.45 11.54 27.40
C VAL A 447 4.67 10.25 27.64
N THR A 448 3.56 10.07 26.90
CA THR A 448 2.65 8.95 27.12
C THR A 448 2.81 7.83 26.11
N LYS A 449 3.75 8.00 25.16
CA LYS A 449 4.15 7.04 24.13
C LYS A 449 2.98 6.44 23.37
N ARG A 450 2.07 7.33 22.94
CA ARG A 450 0.92 6.99 22.10
C ARG A 450 0.49 8.20 21.28
N THR A 451 -0.21 7.94 20.19
CA THR A 451 -0.91 8.99 19.44
C THR A 451 -2.04 9.57 20.30
N ARG A 452 -2.17 10.90 20.28
CA ARG A 452 -3.21 11.61 21.03
C ARG A 452 -3.73 12.79 20.24
N VAL A 453 -4.98 13.15 20.51
CA VAL A 453 -5.54 14.46 20.17
C VAL A 453 -4.87 15.49 21.10
N HIS A 454 -4.10 16.41 20.52
CA HIS A 454 -3.51 17.56 21.23
C HIS A 454 -4.41 18.79 21.14
N ASP A 455 -5.20 18.89 20.07
CA ASP A 455 -6.22 19.90 19.86
C ASP A 455 -7.46 19.23 19.27
N ALA A 456 -8.58 19.29 19.99
CA ALA A 456 -9.84 18.65 19.60
C ALA A 456 -10.66 19.50 18.61
N SER A 457 -10.25 20.74 18.34
CA SER A 457 -10.94 21.64 17.42
C SER A 457 -9.94 22.52 16.67
N PRO A 458 -9.02 21.91 15.89
CA PRO A 458 -8.02 22.66 15.16
C PRO A 458 -8.66 23.60 14.15
N GLY A 459 -7.91 24.64 13.77
CA GLY A 459 -8.39 25.68 12.88
C GLY A 459 -8.61 25.20 11.43
N THR A 460 -9.47 25.93 10.72
CA THR A 460 -9.48 25.94 9.26
C THR A 460 -8.21 26.59 8.75
N LEU A 461 -7.51 25.93 7.83
CA LEU A 461 -6.26 26.42 7.24
C LEU A 461 -6.46 26.77 5.77
N THR A 462 -5.70 27.77 5.31
CA THR A 462 -5.63 28.13 3.90
C THR A 462 -4.20 27.93 3.41
N GLY A 463 -4.05 27.22 2.30
CA GLY A 463 -2.79 27.03 1.60
C GLY A 463 -2.95 27.29 0.11
N THR A 464 -1.96 26.87 -0.67
CA THR A 464 -1.99 27.02 -2.13
C THR A 464 -1.44 25.79 -2.85
N VAL A 465 -1.97 25.53 -4.04
CA VAL A 465 -1.50 24.49 -4.96
C VAL A 465 -0.98 25.11 -6.25
N ARG A 466 0.13 24.58 -6.77
CA ARG A 466 0.74 24.96 -8.05
C ARG A 466 0.92 23.73 -8.94
N ALA A 467 1.10 23.94 -10.24
CA ALA A 467 1.50 22.86 -11.14
C ALA A 467 2.83 22.21 -10.72
N ASP A 468 3.78 23.03 -10.26
CA ASP A 468 5.12 22.60 -9.81
C ASP A 468 5.10 21.83 -8.48
N ASP A 469 3.96 21.74 -7.78
CA ASP A 469 3.82 20.83 -6.62
C ASP A 469 3.92 19.36 -7.06
N VAL A 470 3.59 19.06 -8.33
CA VAL A 470 3.94 17.78 -8.95
C VAL A 470 5.38 17.89 -9.46
N ASP A 471 6.34 17.50 -8.63
CA ASP A 471 7.78 17.68 -8.89
C ASP A 471 8.23 17.12 -10.25
N ALA A 472 7.59 16.03 -10.70
CA ALA A 472 7.90 15.36 -11.96
C ALA A 472 6.96 15.72 -13.14
N ILE A 473 6.15 16.78 -13.06
CA ILE A 473 5.11 17.09 -14.07
C ILE A 473 5.66 17.24 -15.49
N ALA A 474 6.87 17.79 -15.65
CA ALA A 474 7.51 17.96 -16.93
C ALA A 474 7.75 16.61 -17.67
N ARG A 475 7.82 15.48 -16.95
CA ARG A 475 8.03 14.14 -17.53
C ARG A 475 6.83 13.65 -18.35
N VAL A 476 5.64 14.22 -18.14
CA VAL A 476 4.37 13.78 -18.78
C VAL A 476 3.72 14.87 -19.64
N ALA A 477 4.39 16.01 -19.79
CA ALA A 477 3.93 17.14 -20.57
C ALA A 477 4.14 16.98 -22.10
N GLY A 478 4.73 15.87 -22.54
CA GLY A 478 4.93 15.51 -23.95
C GLY A 478 6.39 15.44 -24.38
N ASP A 479 6.64 14.70 -25.46
CA ASP A 479 7.97 14.32 -25.95
C ASP A 479 8.59 15.46 -26.79
N GLY A 480 9.18 16.48 -26.16
CA GLY A 480 9.87 17.49 -26.97
C GLY A 480 10.42 18.75 -26.31
N GLY A 481 10.43 18.87 -24.97
CA GLY A 481 11.06 20.01 -24.29
C GLY A 481 10.45 21.38 -24.59
N GLY A 482 9.31 21.43 -25.30
CA GLY A 482 8.61 22.64 -25.72
C GLY A 482 7.39 23.02 -24.88
N TRP A 483 7.13 22.30 -23.76
CA TRP A 483 6.09 22.69 -22.82
C TRP A 483 6.51 23.94 -22.05
N ASP A 484 5.68 24.98 -22.10
CA ASP A 484 5.95 26.30 -21.51
C ASP A 484 5.58 26.40 -20.03
N GLY A 485 5.03 25.32 -19.46
CA GLY A 485 4.57 25.26 -18.07
C GLY A 485 3.08 25.53 -17.90
N GLU A 486 2.32 25.77 -18.98
CA GLU A 486 0.87 25.94 -18.88
C GLU A 486 0.15 24.63 -18.57
N THR A 487 -0.76 24.70 -17.60
CA THR A 487 -1.60 23.56 -17.21
C THR A 487 -3.06 23.93 -17.16
N VAL A 488 -3.89 22.91 -17.11
CA VAL A 488 -5.23 23.00 -16.57
C VAL A 488 -5.26 22.20 -15.27
N VAL A 489 -5.97 22.71 -14.28
CA VAL A 489 -6.19 22.04 -13.00
C VAL A 489 -7.66 21.75 -12.82
N TYR A 490 -8.00 20.50 -12.51
CA TYR A 490 -9.34 20.10 -12.11
C TYR A 490 -9.39 19.75 -10.61
N ALA A 491 -10.23 20.43 -9.86
CA ALA A 491 -10.47 20.20 -8.44
C ALA A 491 -11.64 19.23 -8.24
N HIS A 492 -11.40 18.10 -7.59
CA HIS A 492 -12.35 17.00 -7.52
C HIS A 492 -13.63 17.35 -6.75
N ARG A 493 -13.54 17.98 -5.57
CA ARG A 493 -14.72 18.24 -4.73
C ARG A 493 -15.51 19.45 -5.23
N THR A 494 -14.84 20.53 -5.63
CA THR A 494 -15.54 21.71 -6.19
C THR A 494 -16.03 21.47 -7.62
N ARG A 495 -15.47 20.48 -8.33
CA ARG A 495 -15.74 20.17 -9.74
C ARG A 495 -15.39 21.33 -10.68
N GLU A 496 -14.42 22.15 -10.27
CA GLU A 496 -13.98 23.31 -11.03
C GLU A 496 -12.77 22.95 -11.91
N LEU A 497 -12.79 23.46 -13.14
CA LEU A 497 -11.70 23.35 -14.08
C LEU A 497 -11.13 24.75 -14.34
N VAL A 498 -9.83 24.92 -14.10
CA VAL A 498 -9.15 26.22 -14.17
C VAL A 498 -7.88 26.10 -14.99
N ARG A 499 -7.70 26.98 -15.98
CA ARG A 499 -6.40 27.14 -16.65
C ARG A 499 -5.43 27.80 -15.67
N LEU A 500 -4.30 27.15 -15.44
CA LEU A 500 -3.29 27.58 -14.49
C LEU A 500 -1.96 27.84 -15.21
N PRO A 501 -1.61 29.13 -15.45
CA PRO A 501 -0.33 29.50 -16.01
C PRO A 501 0.83 29.12 -15.09
N ARG A 502 2.02 28.99 -15.67
CA ARG A 502 3.24 28.64 -14.94
C ARG A 502 3.47 29.54 -13.72
N GLY A 503 3.74 28.92 -12.57
CA GLY A 503 4.06 29.61 -11.31
C GLY A 503 2.86 30.24 -10.58
N VAL A 504 1.67 30.25 -11.18
CA VAL A 504 0.45 30.72 -10.53
C VAL A 504 -0.01 29.70 -9.49
N ALA A 505 -0.52 30.20 -8.37
CA ALA A 505 -0.99 29.38 -7.25
C ALA A 505 -2.50 29.50 -7.09
N LEU A 506 -3.17 28.36 -6.89
CA LEU A 506 -4.60 28.28 -6.57
C LEU A 506 -4.79 28.20 -5.05
N PRO A 507 -5.65 29.03 -4.45
CA PRO A 507 -5.92 28.95 -3.02
C PRO A 507 -6.78 27.72 -2.70
N VAL A 508 -6.55 27.13 -1.53
CA VAL A 508 -7.37 26.03 -1.00
C VAL A 508 -7.57 26.24 0.50
N THR A 509 -8.81 26.13 0.97
CA THR A 509 -9.18 26.34 2.38
C THR A 509 -9.88 25.11 2.90
N LEU A 510 -9.34 24.49 3.97
CA LEU A 510 -9.79 23.22 4.50
C LEU A 510 -9.96 23.28 6.01
N GLY A 511 -11.14 22.91 6.49
CA GLY A 511 -11.38 22.60 7.90
C GLY A 511 -10.66 21.31 8.33
N PRO A 512 -10.67 20.98 9.63
CA PRO A 512 -10.11 19.74 10.14
C PRO A 512 -10.66 18.50 9.44
N LEU A 513 -9.79 17.52 9.15
CA LEU A 513 -10.15 16.27 8.47
C LEU A 513 -10.79 16.46 7.08
N GLN A 514 -10.71 17.66 6.50
CA GLN A 514 -11.10 17.91 5.12
C GLN A 514 -9.91 17.74 4.18
N TYR A 515 -10.23 17.49 2.92
CA TYR A 515 -9.28 17.32 1.84
C TYR A 515 -9.78 17.97 0.55
N GLU A 516 -8.90 18.08 -0.44
CA GLU A 516 -9.20 18.33 -1.85
C GLU A 516 -8.18 17.56 -2.71
N VAL A 517 -8.57 17.16 -3.91
CA VAL A 517 -7.67 16.53 -4.89
C VAL A 517 -7.65 17.34 -6.19
N PHE A 518 -6.45 17.79 -6.56
CA PHE A 518 -6.19 18.57 -7.77
C PHE A 518 -5.50 17.70 -8.81
N HIS A 519 -6.06 17.66 -10.01
CA HIS A 519 -5.48 16.98 -11.17
C HIS A 519 -4.78 18.02 -12.03
N VAL A 520 -3.46 17.90 -12.15
CA VAL A 520 -2.61 18.85 -12.88
C VAL A 520 -2.35 18.28 -14.28
N CYS A 521 -2.97 18.88 -15.29
CA CYS A 521 -2.99 18.38 -16.66
C CYS A 521 -2.18 19.32 -17.57
N PRO A 522 -1.01 18.90 -18.08
CA PRO A 522 -0.21 19.72 -18.99
C PRO A 522 -0.99 20.07 -20.26
N LEU A 523 -0.94 21.35 -20.64
CA LEU A 523 -1.62 21.85 -21.82
C LEU A 523 -0.81 21.53 -23.08
N ARG A 524 -1.51 21.05 -24.12
CA ARG A 524 -0.91 20.64 -25.40
C ARG A 524 -1.52 21.44 -26.55
N ALA A 525 -0.69 21.94 -27.46
CA ALA A 525 -1.17 22.59 -28.69
C ALA A 525 -1.45 21.54 -29.77
N VAL A 526 -2.66 21.55 -30.33
CA VAL A 526 -3.10 20.58 -31.35
C VAL A 526 -2.92 21.17 -32.76
N VAL A 527 -3.49 22.36 -32.93
CA VAL A 527 -3.34 23.26 -34.09
C VAL A 527 -3.17 24.69 -33.57
N PRO A 528 -2.66 25.63 -34.36
CA PRO A 528 -2.58 27.03 -33.95
C PRO A 528 -3.93 27.56 -33.42
N GLY A 529 -3.94 28.03 -32.17
CA GLY A 529 -5.16 28.56 -31.53
C GLY A 529 -6.10 27.51 -30.93
N PHE A 530 -5.72 26.23 -30.91
CA PHE A 530 -6.43 25.17 -30.19
C PHE A 530 -5.50 24.41 -29.25
N SER A 531 -5.86 24.42 -27.96
CA SER A 531 -5.13 23.73 -26.91
C SER A 531 -6.01 22.74 -26.15
N PHE A 532 -5.40 21.64 -25.72
CA PHE A 532 -6.06 20.49 -25.13
C PHE A 532 -5.34 19.99 -23.88
N ALA A 533 -6.06 19.50 -22.88
CA ALA A 533 -5.49 18.75 -21.77
C ALA A 533 -6.45 17.66 -21.28
N PRO A 534 -6.03 16.39 -21.16
CA PRO A 534 -6.90 15.33 -20.65
C PRO A 534 -7.02 15.40 -19.13
N VAL A 535 -8.24 15.37 -18.59
CA VAL A 535 -8.47 15.30 -17.13
C VAL A 535 -8.70 13.86 -16.68
N GLY A 536 -9.54 13.11 -17.39
CA GLY A 536 -9.86 11.71 -17.06
C GLY A 536 -11.28 11.52 -16.52
N LEU A 537 -11.49 10.50 -15.68
CA LEU A 537 -12.82 10.20 -15.11
C LEU A 537 -13.13 11.15 -13.94
N LEU A 538 -13.96 12.16 -14.19
CA LEU A 538 -14.15 13.33 -13.33
C LEU A 538 -14.67 13.02 -11.92
N ASP A 539 -15.34 11.88 -11.76
CA ASP A 539 -15.96 11.47 -10.49
C ASP A 539 -15.07 10.49 -9.69
N MET A 540 -13.89 10.14 -10.20
CA MET A 540 -12.89 9.33 -9.50
C MET A 540 -11.94 10.22 -8.69
N PHE A 541 -11.43 9.71 -7.56
CA PHE A 541 -10.44 10.45 -6.77
C PHE A 541 -9.12 10.67 -7.52
N ASN A 542 -8.70 9.72 -8.36
CA ASN A 542 -7.57 9.89 -9.28
C ASN A 542 -8.05 9.83 -10.74
N ALA A 543 -8.74 10.87 -11.19
CA ALA A 543 -9.33 10.98 -12.52
C ALA A 543 -8.32 10.70 -13.64
N GLY A 544 -7.14 11.32 -13.56
CA GLY A 544 -6.08 11.21 -14.56
C GLY A 544 -5.47 9.82 -14.69
N GLY A 545 -5.67 8.94 -13.69
CA GLY A 545 -5.24 7.54 -13.77
C GLY A 545 -6.00 6.73 -14.83
N ALA A 546 -7.13 7.24 -15.33
CA ALA A 546 -7.89 6.62 -16.42
C ALA A 546 -7.27 6.85 -17.80
N VAL A 547 -6.44 7.89 -17.97
CA VAL A 547 -5.85 8.27 -19.25
C VAL A 547 -4.53 7.53 -19.43
N GLU A 548 -4.51 6.54 -20.32
CA GLU A 548 -3.31 5.74 -20.56
C GLU A 548 -2.39 6.32 -21.62
N GLU A 549 -2.99 6.85 -22.69
CA GLU A 549 -2.28 7.46 -23.82
C GLU A 549 -3.05 8.70 -24.26
N CYS A 550 -2.33 9.67 -24.81
CA CYS A 550 -2.91 10.90 -25.33
C CYS A 550 -1.97 11.42 -26.41
N ASP A 551 -2.44 11.47 -27.66
CA ASP A 551 -1.63 11.80 -28.82
C ASP A 551 -2.40 12.69 -29.81
N VAL A 552 -1.67 13.54 -30.52
CA VAL A 552 -2.22 14.32 -31.63
C VAL A 552 -2.13 13.46 -32.90
N ILE A 553 -3.26 13.15 -33.51
CA ILE A 553 -3.33 12.38 -34.76
C ILE A 553 -3.86 13.22 -35.92
N SER A 554 -3.56 12.80 -37.15
CA SER A 554 -4.10 13.38 -38.38
C SER A 554 -5.00 12.37 -39.06
N ASN A 555 -6.27 12.73 -39.22
CA ASN A 555 -7.31 11.93 -39.86
C ASN A 555 -7.73 12.57 -41.19
N VAL A 556 -8.45 11.80 -42.03
CA VAL A 556 -8.98 12.27 -43.33
C VAL A 556 -9.87 13.52 -43.19
N GLY A 557 -10.42 13.78 -42.00
CA GLY A 557 -11.29 14.92 -41.69
C GLY A 557 -10.68 16.04 -40.85
N GLY A 558 -9.36 16.06 -40.57
CA GLY A 558 -8.72 17.09 -39.75
C GLY A 558 -7.71 16.52 -38.74
N LYS A 559 -7.32 17.34 -37.75
CA LYS A 559 -6.53 16.85 -36.61
C LYS A 559 -7.47 16.43 -35.47
N ALA A 560 -7.03 15.46 -34.68
CA ALA A 560 -7.77 15.01 -33.52
C ALA A 560 -6.83 14.76 -32.34
N MET A 561 -7.39 14.81 -31.14
CA MET A 561 -6.77 14.24 -29.96
C MET A 561 -7.26 12.81 -29.79
N ALA A 562 -6.36 11.84 -29.93
CA ALA A 562 -6.64 10.43 -29.67
C ALA A 562 -6.21 10.08 -28.25
N LEU A 563 -7.09 9.41 -27.50
CA LEU A 563 -6.85 8.98 -26.15
C LEU A 563 -7.17 7.49 -26.00
N ARG A 564 -6.33 6.79 -25.23
CA ARG A 564 -6.65 5.45 -24.71
C ARG A 564 -7.08 5.60 -23.27
N VAL A 565 -8.33 5.27 -22.98
CA VAL A 565 -8.97 5.52 -21.69
C VAL A 565 -9.52 4.23 -21.09
N ARG A 566 -9.34 4.04 -19.78
CA ARG A 566 -9.86 2.89 -19.03
C ARG A 566 -10.94 3.31 -18.03
N GLY A 567 -12.02 2.54 -17.97
CA GLY A 567 -13.12 2.72 -17.02
C GLY A 567 -14.42 3.17 -17.69
N CYS A 568 -15.32 3.78 -16.91
CA CYS A 568 -16.64 4.23 -17.34
C CYS A 568 -17.10 5.45 -16.54
N GLY A 569 -18.20 6.08 -16.99
CA GLY A 569 -18.77 7.29 -16.40
C GLY A 569 -18.28 8.55 -17.10
N ARG A 570 -18.43 9.69 -16.42
CA ARG A 570 -18.17 11.00 -17.01
C ARG A 570 -16.67 11.24 -17.20
N PHE A 571 -16.22 11.15 -18.44
CA PHE A 571 -14.87 11.53 -18.84
C PHE A 571 -14.82 13.02 -19.15
N GLY A 572 -13.75 13.69 -18.73
CA GLY A 572 -13.53 15.11 -18.99
C GLY A 572 -12.16 15.43 -19.58
N ALA A 573 -12.14 16.49 -20.38
CA ALA A 573 -10.93 17.11 -20.91
C ALA A 573 -11.14 18.62 -21.09
N TYR A 574 -10.06 19.38 -21.10
CA TYR A 574 -10.09 20.78 -21.51
C TYR A 574 -9.89 20.92 -23.02
N CYS A 575 -10.70 21.75 -23.65
CA CYS A 575 -10.51 22.27 -25.00
C CYS A 575 -10.68 23.79 -24.98
N SER A 576 -9.75 24.52 -25.61
CA SER A 576 -9.85 26.00 -25.68
C SER A 576 -10.98 26.50 -26.58
N ARG A 577 -11.58 25.61 -27.38
CA ARG A 577 -12.75 25.86 -28.25
C ARG A 577 -13.61 24.60 -28.26
N GLU A 578 -14.87 24.77 -28.61
CA GLU A 578 -15.80 23.66 -28.77
C GLU A 578 -15.28 22.65 -29.82
N PRO A 579 -15.18 21.35 -29.48
CA PRO A 579 -14.85 20.31 -30.45
C PRO A 579 -15.88 20.20 -31.57
N ALA A 580 -15.46 19.77 -32.76
CA ALA A 580 -16.39 19.52 -33.86
C ALA A 580 -17.27 18.29 -33.62
N ARG A 581 -16.70 17.23 -33.05
CA ARG A 581 -17.37 15.99 -32.64
C ARG A 581 -16.44 15.12 -31.78
N CYS A 582 -17.02 14.17 -31.05
CA CYS A 582 -16.29 13.14 -30.32
C CYS A 582 -16.61 11.75 -30.89
N LEU A 583 -15.60 10.90 -31.04
CA LEU A 583 -15.76 9.51 -31.47
C LEU A 583 -15.29 8.58 -30.35
N LEU A 584 -16.10 7.61 -29.96
CA LEU A 584 -15.75 6.53 -29.04
C LEU A 584 -15.71 5.22 -29.82
N ASP A 585 -14.53 4.61 -29.92
CA ASP A 585 -14.27 3.43 -30.75
C ASP A 585 -14.83 3.57 -32.18
N SER A 586 -14.54 4.73 -32.79
CA SER A 586 -14.99 5.13 -34.14
C SER A 586 -16.49 5.43 -34.28
N ALA A 587 -17.30 5.30 -33.23
CA ALA A 587 -18.71 5.70 -33.24
C ALA A 587 -18.86 7.13 -32.72
N GLU A 588 -19.64 7.97 -33.39
CA GLU A 588 -19.92 9.33 -32.92
C GLU A 588 -20.74 9.29 -31.62
N VAL A 589 -20.33 10.08 -30.64
CA VAL A 589 -20.96 10.17 -29.32
C VAL A 589 -21.30 11.61 -28.98
N GLU A 590 -22.39 11.79 -28.25
CA GLU A 590 -22.74 13.10 -27.70
C GLU A 590 -21.70 13.56 -26.67
N PHE A 591 -21.46 14.86 -26.65
CA PHE A 591 -20.60 15.50 -25.68
C PHE A 591 -21.22 16.81 -25.23
N SER A 592 -20.83 17.29 -24.05
CA SER A 592 -21.12 18.66 -23.60
C SER A 592 -19.86 19.49 -23.63
N TYR A 593 -20.01 20.80 -23.88
CA TYR A 593 -18.94 21.78 -23.82
C TYR A 593 -19.38 23.00 -23.02
N ASP A 594 -18.61 23.33 -22.00
CA ASP A 594 -18.75 24.57 -21.24
C ASP A 594 -17.81 25.63 -21.83
N ALA A 595 -18.38 26.66 -22.44
CA ALA A 595 -17.60 27.73 -23.08
C ALA A 595 -16.86 28.64 -22.10
N ASP A 596 -17.29 28.71 -20.83
CA ASP A 596 -16.67 29.56 -19.81
C ASP A 596 -15.39 28.91 -19.25
N THR A 597 -15.43 27.59 -19.05
CA THR A 597 -14.29 26.83 -18.50
C THR A 597 -13.46 26.11 -19.55
N GLY A 598 -14.03 25.84 -20.73
CA GLY A 598 -13.47 24.98 -21.77
C GLY A 598 -13.58 23.48 -21.46
N LEU A 599 -14.39 23.09 -20.47
CA LEU A 599 -14.59 21.69 -20.12
C LEU A 599 -15.45 20.98 -21.17
N VAL A 600 -14.89 19.94 -21.78
CA VAL A 600 -15.61 18.94 -22.58
C VAL A 600 -15.89 17.74 -21.71
N SER A 601 -17.12 17.22 -21.74
CA SER A 601 -17.47 15.95 -21.07
C SER A 601 -18.11 14.95 -22.04
N VAL A 602 -17.71 13.68 -21.91
CA VAL A 602 -18.23 12.54 -22.67
C VAL A 602 -18.55 11.42 -21.70
N ASP A 603 -19.71 10.79 -21.82
CA ASP A 603 -20.08 9.64 -20.97
C ASP A 603 -19.54 8.34 -21.58
N LEU A 604 -18.68 7.65 -20.82
CA LEU A 604 -18.14 6.35 -21.20
C LEU A 604 -19.04 5.24 -20.66
N PRO A 605 -19.51 4.31 -21.50
CA PRO A 605 -20.36 3.21 -21.04
C PRO A 605 -19.57 2.20 -20.20
N VAL A 606 -20.31 1.38 -19.45
CA VAL A 606 -19.71 0.28 -18.67
C VAL A 606 -19.16 -0.75 -19.66
N PRO A 607 -17.85 -1.06 -19.63
CA PRO A 607 -17.27 -2.05 -20.54
C PRO A 607 -17.76 -3.46 -20.21
N GLU A 608 -18.00 -4.26 -21.25
CA GLU A 608 -18.37 -5.67 -21.11
C GLU A 608 -17.15 -6.57 -20.81
N GLN A 609 -15.96 -6.12 -21.19
CA GLN A 609 -14.70 -6.85 -21.04
C GLN A 609 -13.85 -6.27 -19.91
N GLU A 610 -13.23 -7.14 -19.12
CA GLU A 610 -12.24 -6.75 -18.10
C GLU A 610 -11.05 -6.04 -18.76
N LEU A 611 -10.52 -4.98 -18.14
CA LEU A 611 -9.40 -4.18 -18.67
C LEU A 611 -9.65 -3.56 -20.06
N TYR A 612 -10.90 -3.38 -20.46
CA TYR A 612 -11.23 -2.72 -21.72
C TYR A 612 -10.67 -1.30 -21.79
N ARG A 613 -10.22 -0.92 -22.98
CA ARG A 613 -9.66 0.40 -23.28
C ARG A 613 -10.44 1.03 -24.41
N TRP A 614 -11.16 2.08 -24.07
CA TRP A 614 -11.82 2.95 -25.02
C TRP A 614 -10.79 3.71 -25.84
N THR A 615 -11.05 3.86 -27.13
CA THR A 615 -10.38 4.82 -28.00
C THR A 615 -11.28 6.03 -28.15
N LEU A 616 -10.92 7.14 -27.51
CA LEU A 616 -11.66 8.39 -27.61
C LEU A 616 -10.92 9.35 -28.53
N GLU A 617 -11.58 9.81 -29.59
CA GLU A 617 -11.05 10.83 -30.50
C GLU A 617 -11.88 12.10 -30.38
N ILE A 618 -11.23 13.21 -30.04
CA ILE A 618 -11.85 14.54 -29.98
C ILE A 618 -11.37 15.34 -31.19
N MET A 619 -12.28 15.59 -32.12
CA MET A 619 -11.99 16.22 -33.42
C MET A 619 -11.98 17.74 -33.30
N VAL A 620 -10.96 18.37 -33.90
CA VAL A 620 -10.70 19.82 -33.86
C VAL A 620 -10.98 20.49 -35.18
#